data_AF-A0A7S2P499-F1
#
_entry.id   AF-A0A7S2P499-F1
#
_cell.length_a   1.000
_cell.length_b   1.000
_cell.length_c   1.000
_cell.angle_alpha   90.00
_cell.angle_beta   90.00
_cell.angle_gamma   90.00
#
_symmetry.space_group_name_H-M   'P 1'
#
loop_
_entity.id
_entity.type
_entity.pdbx_description
1 polymer ?
#
loop_
_entity_poly.entity_id
_entity_poly.type
_entity_poly.pdbx_seq_one_letter_code
_entity_poly.pdbx_strand_id
1 'polypeptide(L)'
;APVQVAMFEAKVDGLFVLNCCLDLLFVVDLALQFFIMYPKKTNYGYALEHDQRNIARHYLKTWFVVDFLSIIPFDLIGLLSQSEEMKKLKGFKGIRLLRLLKLLRVLKASRLFRRFELRMSITYGTFALVKFFCILLIITHWLANLWALTLVLVEPDEGVARWTDKIDAREANYDAKTSTTPWKLYLTCLYFTSYTITSVG
;
A
#
# COMPACT_ATOMS: atom_id res chain seq x y z
N ALA A 1 5.86 -0.48 3.29
CA ALA A 1 5.41 0.89 2.93
C ALA A 1 6.37 1.47 1.87
N PRO A 2 5.88 2.25 0.89
CA PRO A 2 6.62 2.64 -0.32
C PRO A 2 7.87 3.53 -0.10
N VAL A 3 7.97 4.24 1.02
CA VAL A 3 9.19 5.00 1.41
C VAL A 3 10.41 4.10 1.63
N GLN A 4 10.20 2.84 2.01
CA GLN A 4 11.25 1.92 2.39
C GLN A 4 12.03 1.36 1.19
N VAL A 5 11.43 1.37 -0.02
CA VAL A 5 11.98 0.66 -1.19
C VAL A 5 12.70 1.58 -2.18
N ALA A 6 12.82 2.86 -1.83
CA ALA A 6 13.61 3.83 -2.58
C ALA A 6 14.85 4.33 -1.81
N MET A 7 14.92 4.14 -0.48
CA MET A 7 15.71 5.05 0.37
C MET A 7 16.61 4.45 1.46
N PHE A 8 16.41 3.20 1.86
CA PHE A 8 17.24 2.59 2.89
C PHE A 8 18.03 1.45 2.27
N GLU A 9 19.36 1.54 2.31
CA GLU A 9 20.21 0.37 2.17
C GLU A 9 19.68 -0.72 3.10
N ALA A 10 19.61 -1.95 2.60
CA ALA A 10 19.08 -3.10 3.31
C ALA A 10 19.96 -3.44 4.53
N LYS A 11 19.83 -2.66 5.60
CA LYS A 11 20.28 -3.03 6.94
C LYS A 11 19.16 -3.78 7.63
N VAL A 12 19.55 -4.77 8.43
CA VAL A 12 18.66 -5.52 9.32
C VAL A 12 18.24 -4.57 10.46
N ASP A 13 17.39 -3.60 10.15
CA ASP A 13 16.82 -2.66 11.11
C ASP A 13 15.58 -3.27 11.77
N GLY A 14 15.19 -2.76 12.94
CA GLY A 14 13.95 -3.17 13.63
C GLY A 14 12.70 -3.04 12.75
N LEU A 15 12.73 -2.18 11.73
CA LEU A 15 11.68 -2.06 10.71
C LEU A 15 11.58 -3.27 9.77
N PHE A 16 12.69 -3.95 9.49
CA PHE A 16 12.69 -5.21 8.74
C PHE A 16 12.05 -6.33 9.55
N VAL A 17 12.46 -6.47 10.81
CA VAL A 17 11.87 -7.45 11.75
C VAL A 17 10.36 -7.20 11.91
N LEU A 18 9.95 -5.95 12.09
CA LEU A 18 8.54 -5.58 12.19
C LEU A 18 7.76 -5.91 10.92
N ASN A 19 8.32 -5.66 9.73
CA ASN A 19 7.71 -6.08 8.47
C ASN A 19 7.57 -7.60 8.36
N CYS A 20 8.59 -8.36 8.76
CA CYS A 20 8.52 -9.82 8.78
C CYS A 20 7.45 -10.34 9.75
N CYS A 21 7.34 -9.74 10.95
CA CYS A 21 6.29 -10.08 11.91
C CYS A 21 4.89 -9.77 11.36
N LEU A 22 4.70 -8.62 10.70
CA LEU A 22 3.43 -8.28 10.05
C LEU A 22 3.10 -9.25 8.93
N ASP A 23 4.08 -9.65 8.11
CA ASP A 23 3.91 -10.60 7.03
C ASP A 23 3.50 -11.99 7.57
N LEU A 24 4.11 -12.43 8.67
CA LEU A 24 3.72 -13.65 9.39
C LEU A 24 2.28 -13.58 9.92
N LEU A 25 1.89 -12.46 10.55
CA LEU A 25 0.52 -12.27 11.02
C LEU A 25 -0.50 -12.35 9.87
N PHE A 26 -0.17 -11.84 8.69
CA PHE A 26 -1.04 -11.95 7.52
C PHE A 26 -1.18 -13.37 6.98
N VAL A 27 -0.12 -14.18 7.05
CA VAL A 27 -0.19 -15.61 6.70
C VAL A 27 -1.08 -16.37 7.68
N VAL A 28 -0.94 -16.07 8.98
CA VAL A 28 -1.79 -16.67 10.02
C VAL A 28 -3.26 -16.26 9.84
N ASP A 29 -3.54 -14.98 9.59
CA ASP A 29 -4.90 -14.49 9.31
C ASP A 29 -5.52 -15.15 8.07
N LEU A 30 -4.73 -15.34 6.99
CA LEU A 30 -5.16 -16.08 5.81
C LEU A 30 -5.59 -17.51 6.16
N ALA A 31 -4.77 -18.22 6.95
CA ALA A 31 -5.08 -19.58 7.38
C ALA A 31 -6.33 -19.63 8.26
N LEU A 32 -6.46 -18.68 9.20
CA LEU A 32 -7.63 -18.58 10.08
C LEU A 32 -8.92 -18.29 9.29
N GLN A 33 -8.84 -17.53 8.20
CA GLN A 33 -10.00 -17.18 7.38
C GLN A 33 -10.65 -18.40 6.69
N PHE A 34 -9.95 -19.53 6.56
CA PHE A 34 -10.53 -20.81 6.14
C PHE A 34 -11.37 -21.51 7.23
N PHE A 35 -11.19 -21.14 8.50
CA PHE A 35 -11.92 -21.71 9.65
C PHE A 35 -13.03 -20.79 10.17
N ILE A 36 -13.12 -19.55 9.67
CA ILE A 36 -14.13 -18.57 10.11
C ILE A 36 -15.45 -18.82 9.37
N MET A 37 -16.50 -19.05 10.15
CA MET A 37 -17.87 -19.20 9.66
C MET A 37 -18.38 -17.90 9.03
N TYR A 38 -19.18 -18.03 7.96
CA TYR A 38 -19.80 -16.88 7.29
C TYR A 38 -21.33 -16.95 7.42
N PRO A 39 -22.01 -15.79 7.50
CA PRO A 39 -23.47 -15.75 7.53
C PRO A 39 -24.02 -16.06 6.13
N LYS A 40 -24.91 -17.05 6.06
CA LYS A 40 -25.61 -17.47 4.86
C LYS A 40 -27.09 -17.13 4.99
N LYS A 41 -27.65 -16.50 3.96
CA LYS A 41 -29.08 -16.22 3.88
C LYS A 41 -29.83 -17.52 3.57
N THR A 42 -30.76 -17.90 4.43
CA THR A 42 -31.65 -19.06 4.31
C THR A 42 -33.10 -18.61 4.27
N ASN A 43 -34.02 -19.52 3.92
CA ASN A 43 -35.46 -19.23 3.89
C ASN A 43 -36.03 -18.79 5.26
N TYR A 44 -35.32 -19.06 6.36
CA TYR A 44 -35.73 -18.74 7.72
C TYR A 44 -34.90 -17.61 8.37
N GLY A 45 -34.02 -16.93 7.62
CA GLY A 45 -33.17 -15.85 8.13
C GLY A 45 -31.67 -16.07 7.86
N TYR A 46 -30.81 -15.45 8.66
CA TYR A 46 -29.36 -15.64 8.58
C TYR A 46 -28.91 -16.79 9.48
N ALA A 47 -28.30 -17.82 8.88
CA ALA A 47 -27.69 -18.93 9.61
C ALA A 47 -26.18 -18.93 9.37
N LEU A 48 -25.39 -19.38 10.34
CA LEU A 48 -23.95 -19.56 10.16
C LEU A 48 -23.69 -20.88 9.44
N GLU A 49 -22.88 -20.86 8.39
CA GLU A 49 -22.41 -22.08 7.73
C GLU A 49 -21.28 -22.69 8.56
N HIS A 50 -21.48 -23.93 9.04
CA HIS A 50 -20.52 -24.66 9.86
C HIS A 50 -19.67 -25.65 9.04
N ASP A 51 -20.09 -26.01 7.82
CA ASP A 51 -19.34 -26.96 6.99
C ASP A 51 -18.05 -26.32 6.44
N GLN A 52 -16.91 -26.84 6.88
CA GLN A 52 -15.58 -26.40 6.47
C GLN A 52 -15.38 -26.44 4.96
N ARG A 53 -16.00 -27.39 4.24
CA ARG A 53 -15.86 -27.46 2.77
C ARG A 53 -16.57 -26.31 2.08
N ASN A 54 -17.74 -25.91 2.60
CA ASN A 54 -18.49 -24.78 2.09
C ASN A 54 -17.81 -23.44 2.42
N ILE A 55 -17.28 -23.31 3.64
CA ILE A 55 -16.48 -22.15 4.07
C ILE A 55 -15.26 -21.97 3.15
N ALA A 56 -14.48 -23.02 2.95
CA ALA A 56 -13.29 -22.97 2.09
C ALA A 56 -13.65 -22.59 0.65
N ARG A 57 -14.68 -23.21 0.05
CA ARG A 57 -15.12 -22.88 -1.32
C ARG A 57 -15.62 -21.45 -1.45
N HIS A 58 -16.38 -20.97 -0.48
CA HIS A 58 -16.87 -19.59 -0.46
C HIS A 58 -15.71 -18.60 -0.37
N TYR A 59 -14.75 -18.85 0.52
CA TYR A 59 -13.57 -18.01 0.69
C TYR A 59 -12.68 -17.99 -0.57
N LEU A 60 -12.45 -19.15 -1.19
CA LEU A 60 -11.69 -19.29 -2.43
C LEU A 60 -12.29 -18.47 -3.59
N LYS A 61 -13.62 -18.42 -3.70
CA LYS A 61 -14.32 -17.66 -4.76
C LYS A 61 -14.39 -16.15 -4.52
N THR A 62 -14.36 -15.70 -3.27
CA THR A 62 -14.66 -14.30 -2.93
C THR A 62 -13.40 -13.48 -2.67
N TRP A 63 -12.56 -13.91 -1.73
CA TRP A 63 -11.51 -13.06 -1.17
C TRP A 63 -10.11 -13.66 -1.22
N PHE A 64 -9.99 -14.97 -1.41
CA PHE A 64 -8.70 -15.65 -1.43
C PHE A 64 -7.71 -15.04 -2.41
N VAL A 65 -8.12 -14.66 -3.64
CA VAL A 65 -7.19 -14.10 -4.63
C VAL A 65 -6.58 -12.78 -4.16
N VAL A 66 -7.42 -11.86 -3.66
CA VAL A 66 -6.96 -10.58 -3.10
C VAL A 66 -6.05 -10.81 -1.91
N ASP A 67 -6.43 -11.77 -1.07
CA ASP A 67 -5.73 -12.06 0.17
C ASP A 67 -4.39 -12.77 -0.05
N PHE A 68 -4.31 -13.66 -1.03
CA PHE A 68 -3.10 -14.35 -1.46
C PHE A 68 -2.12 -13.40 -2.13
N LEU A 69 -2.58 -12.58 -3.08
CA LEU A 69 -1.75 -11.57 -3.74
C LEU A 69 -1.16 -10.56 -2.76
N SER A 70 -1.88 -10.25 -1.67
CA SER A 70 -1.37 -9.35 -0.64
C SER A 70 -0.18 -9.92 0.15
N ILE A 71 0.04 -11.23 0.17
CA ILE A 71 1.08 -11.87 1.00
C ILE A 71 2.40 -12.02 0.23
N ILE A 72 2.36 -12.01 -1.11
CA ILE A 72 3.54 -12.23 -1.95
C ILE A 72 4.60 -11.14 -1.65
N PRO A 73 5.84 -11.53 -1.27
CA PRO A 73 6.92 -10.59 -1.02
C PRO A 73 7.53 -10.12 -2.36
N PHE A 74 6.81 -9.23 -3.06
CA PHE A 74 7.24 -8.69 -4.36
C PHE A 74 8.59 -7.98 -4.33
N ASP A 75 9.01 -7.48 -3.17
CA ASP A 75 10.34 -6.87 -3.00
C ASP A 75 11.46 -7.91 -3.13
N LEU A 76 11.24 -9.15 -2.65
CA LEU A 76 12.22 -10.24 -2.76
C LEU A 76 12.37 -10.69 -4.22
N ILE A 77 11.26 -10.72 -4.97
CA ILE A 77 11.28 -11.02 -6.41
C ILE A 77 12.07 -9.95 -7.17
N GLY A 78 11.88 -8.66 -6.82
CA GLY A 78 12.63 -7.56 -7.41
C GLY A 78 14.13 -7.59 -7.08
N LEU A 79 14.51 -8.08 -5.91
CA LEU A 79 15.92 -8.24 -5.50
C LEU A 79 16.60 -9.40 -6.25
N LEU A 80 15.92 -10.53 -6.38
CA LEU A 80 16.42 -11.71 -7.12
C LEU A 80 16.50 -11.47 -8.64
N SER A 81 15.70 -10.53 -9.16
CA SER A 81 15.66 -10.15 -10.58
C SER A 81 16.70 -9.06 -10.97
N GLN A 82 17.68 -8.74 -10.12
CA GLN A 82 18.68 -7.68 -10.38
C GLN A 82 19.78 -8.05 -11.39
N SER A 83 19.63 -9.09 -12.21
CA SER A 83 20.55 -9.33 -13.34
C SER A 83 20.54 -8.12 -14.30
N GLU A 84 21.72 -7.63 -14.67
CA GLU A 84 21.92 -6.41 -15.50
C GLU A 84 21.12 -6.42 -16.81
N GLU A 85 20.88 -7.59 -17.41
CA GLU A 85 20.05 -7.70 -18.63
C GLU A 85 18.55 -7.44 -18.40
N MET A 86 18.03 -7.72 -17.20
CA MET A 86 16.61 -7.58 -16.86
C MET A 86 16.22 -6.15 -16.47
N LYS A 87 17.19 -5.33 -16.04
CA LYS A 87 16.98 -3.90 -15.70
C LYS A 87 16.56 -3.06 -16.92
N LYS A 88 16.99 -3.45 -18.13
CA LYS A 88 16.65 -2.77 -19.40
C LYS A 88 15.26 -3.14 -19.94
N LEU A 89 14.65 -4.22 -19.47
CA LEU A 89 13.32 -4.63 -19.90
C LEU A 89 12.25 -3.85 -19.12
N LYS A 90 11.21 -3.38 -19.83
CA LYS A 90 10.02 -2.69 -19.29
C LYS A 90 9.37 -3.39 -18.07
N GLY A 91 9.72 -4.64 -17.79
CA GLY A 91 9.33 -5.39 -16.59
C GLY A 91 9.76 -4.74 -15.25
N PHE A 92 10.85 -3.98 -15.20
CA PHE A 92 11.26 -3.31 -13.95
C PHE A 92 10.29 -2.19 -13.53
N LYS A 93 9.66 -1.49 -14.51
CA LYS A 93 8.56 -0.55 -14.25
C LYS A 93 7.33 -1.29 -13.69
N GLY A 94 7.05 -2.49 -14.19
CA GLY A 94 6.01 -3.40 -13.68
C GLY A 94 6.26 -3.86 -12.24
N ILE A 95 7.50 -4.25 -11.90
CA ILE A 95 7.88 -4.64 -10.53
C ILE A 95 7.64 -3.50 -9.53
N ARG A 96 7.89 -2.24 -9.93
CA ARG A 96 7.56 -1.07 -9.10
C ARG A 96 6.05 -0.91 -8.90
N LEU A 97 5.24 -1.18 -9.92
CA LEU A 97 3.78 -1.22 -9.79
C LEU A 97 3.30 -2.37 -8.90
N LEU A 98 3.98 -3.53 -8.90
CA LEU A 98 3.67 -4.64 -7.98
C LEU A 98 3.89 -4.26 -6.51
N ARG A 99 4.75 -3.27 -6.20
CA ARG A 99 4.85 -2.72 -4.84
C ARG A 99 3.55 -2.04 -4.40
N LEU A 100 2.73 -1.56 -5.33
CA LEU A 100 1.37 -1.06 -5.04
C LEU A 100 0.43 -2.19 -4.62
N LEU A 101 0.71 -3.47 -4.89
CA LEU A 101 -0.10 -4.58 -4.36
C LEU A 101 0.03 -4.72 -2.83
N LYS A 102 1.11 -4.20 -2.23
CA LYS A 102 1.20 -4.06 -0.76
C LYS A 102 0.07 -3.24 -0.18
N LEU A 103 -0.59 -2.42 -0.99
CA LEU A 103 -1.75 -1.63 -0.61
C LEU A 103 -3.00 -2.48 -0.33
N LEU A 104 -3.10 -3.67 -0.95
CA LEU A 104 -4.16 -4.63 -0.63
C LEU A 104 -4.09 -5.07 0.85
N ARG A 105 -2.89 -5.05 1.46
CA ARG A 105 -2.71 -5.29 2.91
C ARG A 105 -3.37 -4.20 3.75
N VAL A 106 -3.39 -2.96 3.29
CA VAL A 106 -4.07 -1.84 3.98
C VAL A 106 -5.58 -1.99 3.91
N LEU A 107 -6.11 -2.43 2.76
CA LEU A 107 -7.54 -2.74 2.60
C LEU A 107 -7.97 -3.90 3.53
N LYS A 108 -7.12 -4.92 3.70
CA LYS A 108 -7.32 -5.96 4.72
C LYS A 108 -7.31 -5.39 6.13
N ALA A 109 -6.30 -4.60 6.48
CA ALA A 109 -6.19 -3.99 7.80
C ALA A 109 -7.45 -3.16 8.12
N SER A 110 -7.96 -2.38 7.16
CA SER A 110 -9.23 -1.65 7.30
C SER A 110 -10.43 -2.57 7.59
N ARG A 111 -10.50 -3.74 6.94
CA ARG A 111 -11.55 -4.75 7.21
C ARG A 111 -11.40 -5.39 8.59
N LEU A 112 -10.16 -5.67 9.02
CA LEU A 112 -9.87 -6.18 10.37
C LEU A 112 -10.24 -5.14 11.44
N PHE A 113 -9.88 -3.87 11.21
CA PHE A 113 -10.32 -2.74 12.03
C PHE A 113 -11.85 -2.67 12.11
N ARG A 114 -12.59 -2.88 11.02
CA ARG A 114 -14.06 -2.93 11.04
C ARG A 114 -14.60 -4.09 11.89
N ARG A 115 -13.93 -5.24 11.93
CA ARG A 115 -14.30 -6.36 12.81
C ARG A 115 -13.96 -6.05 14.28
N PHE A 116 -12.89 -5.31 14.52
CA PHE A 116 -12.48 -4.85 15.85
C PHE A 116 -13.37 -3.71 16.38
N GLU A 117 -13.84 -2.84 15.49
CA GLU A 117 -14.81 -1.75 15.72
C GLU A 117 -16.11 -2.29 16.35
N LEU A 118 -16.54 -3.50 15.98
CA LEU A 118 -17.71 -4.17 16.57
C LEU A 118 -17.50 -4.69 18.00
N ARG A 119 -16.25 -4.76 18.48
CA ARG A 119 -15.93 -5.27 19.84
C ARG A 119 -15.56 -4.16 20.82
N MET A 120 -15.21 -2.97 20.35
CA MET A 120 -14.74 -1.87 21.18
C MET A 120 -15.88 -0.93 21.57
N SER A 121 -16.09 -0.73 22.88
CA SER A 121 -17.18 0.06 23.47
C SER A 121 -16.94 1.58 23.45
N ILE A 122 -16.46 2.14 22.34
CA ILE A 122 -16.27 3.61 22.17
C ILE A 122 -17.43 4.17 21.35
N THR A 123 -17.80 5.43 21.60
CA THR A 123 -18.88 6.15 20.89
C THR A 123 -18.72 6.09 19.37
N TYR A 124 -19.77 5.67 18.67
CA TYR A 124 -19.79 5.47 17.20
C TYR A 124 -19.34 6.72 16.42
N GLY A 125 -19.70 7.93 16.87
CA GLY A 125 -19.31 9.19 16.22
C GLY A 125 -17.80 9.43 16.22
N THR A 126 -17.12 9.16 17.34
CA THR A 126 -15.67 9.29 17.46
C THR A 126 -14.95 8.28 16.58
N PHE A 127 -15.46 7.05 16.49
CA PHE A 127 -14.93 6.05 15.57
C PHE A 127 -15.03 6.47 14.11
N ALA A 128 -16.19 6.96 13.69
CA ALA A 128 -16.41 7.42 12.33
C ALA A 128 -15.44 8.55 11.96
N LEU A 129 -15.19 9.48 12.87
CA LEU A 129 -14.28 10.60 12.68
C LEU A 129 -12.81 10.14 12.56
N VAL A 130 -12.35 9.30 13.49
CA VAL A 130 -10.98 8.75 13.47
C VAL A 130 -10.76 7.93 12.20
N LYS A 131 -11.73 7.09 11.83
CA LYS A 131 -11.69 6.28 10.61
C LYS A 131 -11.60 7.14 9.35
N PHE A 132 -12.44 8.18 9.25
CA PHE A 132 -12.40 9.12 8.13
C PHE A 132 -11.03 9.80 8.03
N PHE A 133 -10.49 10.28 9.15
CA PHE A 133 -9.17 10.92 9.20
C PHE A 133 -8.04 9.95 8.80
N CYS A 134 -8.04 8.71 9.31
CA CYS A 134 -7.08 7.69 8.92
C CYS A 134 -7.16 7.36 7.42
N ILE A 135 -8.37 7.25 6.86
CA ILE A 135 -8.56 7.01 5.42
C ILE A 135 -8.00 8.17 4.59
N LEU A 136 -8.28 9.43 4.99
CA LEU A 136 -7.72 10.61 4.33
C LEU A 136 -6.18 10.62 4.36
N LEU A 137 -5.57 10.30 5.50
CA LEU A 137 -4.11 10.20 5.62
C LEU A 137 -3.52 9.10 4.71
N ILE A 138 -4.21 7.97 4.58
CA ILE A 138 -3.79 6.89 3.68
C ILE A 138 -3.87 7.34 2.23
N ILE A 139 -4.98 7.97 1.82
CA ILE A 139 -5.19 8.44 0.45
C ILE A 139 -4.16 9.52 0.08
N THR A 140 -3.94 10.50 0.94
CA THR A 140 -2.92 11.55 0.73
C THR A 140 -1.53 10.94 0.59
N HIS A 141 -1.14 10.02 1.47
CA HIS A 141 0.12 9.29 1.35
C HIS A 141 0.21 8.53 0.01
N TRP A 142 -0.85 7.84 -0.41
CA TRP A 142 -0.84 7.10 -1.66
C TRP A 142 -0.67 7.98 -2.88
N LEU A 143 -1.44 9.05 -2.97
CA LEU A 143 -1.30 10.01 -4.06
C LEU A 143 0.10 10.62 -4.05
N ALA A 144 0.66 10.93 -2.88
CA ALA A 144 2.02 11.47 -2.78
C ALA A 144 3.05 10.49 -3.35
N ASN A 145 2.92 9.19 -3.04
CA ASN A 145 3.77 8.15 -3.61
C ASN A 145 3.54 7.95 -5.12
N LEU A 146 2.30 8.11 -5.60
CA LEU A 146 1.99 8.05 -7.02
C LEU A 146 2.68 9.20 -7.77
N TRP A 147 2.62 10.42 -7.23
CA TRP A 147 3.33 11.58 -7.76
C TRP A 147 4.84 11.38 -7.75
N ALA A 148 5.41 10.85 -6.67
CA ALA A 148 6.83 10.52 -6.64
C ALA A 148 7.21 9.43 -7.66
N LEU A 149 6.32 8.45 -7.91
CA LEU A 149 6.56 7.40 -8.90
C LEU A 149 6.63 7.95 -10.33
N THR A 150 5.90 9.02 -10.67
CA THR A 150 5.96 9.64 -12.01
C THR A 150 7.37 10.10 -12.36
N LEU A 151 8.12 10.64 -11.39
CA LEU A 151 9.52 11.04 -11.59
C LEU A 151 10.45 9.87 -11.83
N VAL A 152 10.12 8.69 -11.32
CA VAL A 152 10.90 7.47 -11.51
C VAL A 152 10.53 6.77 -12.82
N LEU A 153 9.37 7.08 -13.40
CA LEU A 153 8.89 6.51 -14.66
C LEU A 153 9.29 7.34 -15.89
N VAL A 154 9.36 8.67 -15.72
CA VAL A 154 9.78 9.65 -16.75
C VAL A 154 11.25 9.96 -16.51
N GLU A 155 12.11 9.39 -17.37
CA GLU A 155 13.55 9.62 -17.31
C GLU A 155 13.89 11.03 -17.85
N PRO A 156 14.91 11.71 -17.29
CA PRO A 156 15.23 13.09 -17.66
C PRO A 156 15.60 13.28 -19.14
N ASP A 157 15.94 12.21 -19.85
CA ASP A 157 16.43 12.25 -21.24
C ASP A 157 15.31 12.03 -22.29
N GLU A 158 14.07 11.77 -21.88
CA GLU A 158 12.94 11.56 -22.81
C GLU A 158 12.34 12.88 -23.37
N GLY A 159 12.86 14.05 -22.98
CA GLY A 159 12.37 15.35 -23.46
C GLY A 159 10.96 15.72 -22.98
N VAL A 160 10.39 14.95 -22.06
CA VAL A 160 9.05 15.18 -21.48
C VAL A 160 9.16 16.09 -20.27
N ALA A 161 8.41 17.19 -20.27
CA ALA A 161 8.36 18.13 -19.15
C ALA A 161 7.84 17.45 -17.87
N ARG A 162 8.62 17.54 -16.79
CA ARG A 162 8.26 17.01 -15.46
C ARG A 162 7.67 18.13 -14.62
N TRP A 163 6.78 17.75 -13.72
CA TRP A 163 6.17 18.71 -12.80
C TRP A 163 7.19 19.37 -11.86
N THR A 164 8.34 18.72 -11.63
CA THR A 164 9.45 19.25 -10.82
C THR A 164 10.33 20.25 -11.56
N ASP A 165 10.30 20.34 -12.89
CA ASP A 165 11.30 21.12 -13.65
C ASP A 165 11.26 22.61 -13.28
N LYS A 166 10.07 23.16 -13.05
CA LYS A 166 9.89 24.55 -12.59
C LYS A 166 10.37 24.77 -11.16
N ILE A 167 10.27 23.75 -10.31
CA ILE A 167 10.73 23.79 -8.92
C ILE A 167 12.25 23.71 -8.90
N ASP A 168 12.83 22.76 -9.61
CA ASP A 168 14.28 22.58 -9.74
C ASP A 168 14.96 23.80 -10.39
N ALA A 169 14.29 24.48 -11.34
CA ALA A 169 14.76 25.73 -11.92
C ALA A 169 14.81 26.88 -10.89
N ARG A 170 13.85 26.94 -9.95
CA ARG A 170 13.86 27.90 -8.84
C ARG A 170 14.89 27.53 -7.77
N GLU A 171 15.18 26.24 -7.62
CA GLU A 171 16.17 25.70 -6.69
C GLU A 171 17.57 25.58 -7.30
N ALA A 172 17.84 26.23 -8.45
CA ALA A 172 19.11 26.09 -9.17
C ALA A 172 20.35 26.45 -8.35
N ASN A 173 20.21 27.35 -7.36
CA ASN A 173 21.30 27.81 -6.48
C ASN A 173 21.43 27.01 -5.17
N TYR A 174 20.62 25.97 -4.96
CA TYR A 174 20.70 25.13 -3.76
C TYR A 174 21.38 23.80 -4.09
N ASP A 175 22.30 23.35 -3.23
CA ASP A 175 23.01 22.07 -3.39
C ASP A 175 22.07 20.86 -3.38
N ALA A 176 20.93 20.97 -2.67
CA ALA A 176 19.96 19.90 -2.49
C ALA A 176 18.63 20.21 -3.19
N LYS A 177 18.53 19.82 -4.47
CA LYS A 177 17.30 19.95 -5.28
C LYS A 177 16.21 19.00 -4.83
N THR A 178 14.96 19.36 -5.07
CA THR A 178 13.78 18.54 -4.75
C THR A 178 13.78 17.21 -5.51
N SER A 179 14.17 17.19 -6.79
CA SER A 179 14.21 15.94 -7.58
C SER A 179 15.28 14.93 -7.14
N THR A 180 16.38 15.40 -6.54
CA THR A 180 17.48 14.55 -6.07
C THR A 180 17.36 14.20 -4.59
N THR A 181 16.68 15.05 -3.81
CA THR A 181 16.55 14.87 -2.37
C THR A 181 15.24 14.17 -2.01
N PRO A 182 15.29 12.95 -1.49
CA PRO A 182 14.12 12.09 -1.34
C PRO A 182 13.12 12.51 -0.26
N TRP A 183 13.59 13.03 0.88
CA TRP A 183 12.70 13.53 1.93
C TRP A 183 11.98 14.80 1.46
N LYS A 184 12.69 15.70 0.75
CA LYS A 184 12.11 16.89 0.13
C LYS A 184 11.08 16.51 -0.92
N LEU A 185 11.43 15.58 -1.81
CA LEU A 185 10.52 15.07 -2.82
C LEU A 185 9.23 14.54 -2.20
N TYR A 186 9.34 13.71 -1.16
CA TYR A 186 8.17 13.17 -0.46
C TYR A 186 7.30 14.28 0.14
N LEU A 187 7.89 15.25 0.82
CA LEU A 187 7.14 16.37 1.39
C LEU A 187 6.49 17.25 0.33
N THR A 188 7.16 17.50 -0.79
CA THR A 188 6.61 18.28 -1.90
C THR A 188 5.42 17.54 -2.54
N CYS A 189 5.53 16.23 -2.76
CA CYS A 189 4.41 15.41 -3.23
C CYS A 189 3.24 15.37 -2.23
N LEU A 190 3.54 15.29 -0.94
CA LEU A 190 2.53 15.30 0.12
C LEU A 190 1.82 16.66 0.21
N TYR A 191 2.59 17.75 0.12
CA TYR A 191 2.06 19.11 0.07
C TYR A 191 1.14 19.28 -1.13
N PHE A 192 1.60 18.94 -2.33
CA PHE A 192 0.79 19.03 -3.56
C PHE A 192 -0.50 18.22 -3.46
N THR A 193 -0.43 16.98 -2.98
CA THR A 193 -1.60 16.11 -2.88
C THR A 193 -2.58 16.56 -1.80
N SER A 194 -2.09 17.02 -0.65
CA SER A 194 -2.94 17.62 0.38
C SER A 194 -3.67 18.85 -0.16
N TYR A 195 -2.95 19.76 -0.82
CA TYR A 195 -3.48 20.98 -1.44
C TYR A 195 -4.60 20.69 -2.46
N THR A 196 -4.42 19.67 -3.30
CA THR A 196 -5.44 19.22 -4.26
C THR A 196 -6.63 18.52 -3.60
N ILE A 197 -6.43 17.68 -2.58
CA ILE A 197 -7.52 16.97 -1.89
C ILE A 197 -8.41 17.95 -1.11
N THR A 198 -7.81 18.98 -0.51
CA THR A 198 -8.55 19.99 0.24
C THR A 198 -9.19 21.04 -0.68
N SER A 199 -9.03 20.93 -2.00
CA SER A 199 -9.54 21.87 -3.00
C SER A 199 -9.16 23.33 -2.70
N VAL A 200 -7.97 23.54 -2.11
CA VAL A 200 -7.45 24.90 -1.83
C VAL A 200 -6.84 25.49 -3.12
N GLY A 201 -6.49 24.62 -4.08
CA GLY A 201 -5.90 24.95 -5.37
C GLY A 201 -6.83 24.95 -6.55
#